data_AF-A0A815YWB6-F1
#
_entry.id   AF-A0A815YWB6-F1
#
_cell.length_a   1.000
_cell.length_b   1.000
_cell.length_c   1.000
_cell.angle_alpha   90.00
_cell.angle_beta   90.00
_cell.angle_gamma   90.00
#
_symmetry.space_group_name_H-M   'P 1'
#
loop_
_entity.id
_entity.type
_entity.pdbx_description
1 polymer ?
#
loop_
_entity_poly.entity_id
_entity_poly.type
_entity_poly.pdbx_seq_one_letter_code
_entity_poly.pdbx_strand_id
1 'polypeptide(L)'
;MASNSLHSSSLSLSSLDSSLVNNGNEFPNTTSEDSFSFQISEILGLDDSVESQINIKQLQINGRQGLISIKDEIAPAVYNEQMNNKDSELLQLLKRYYEQQWQSIRDDWFQIVLRQQKVELPEIYEQILIRAAEYGSKYLKDDPIFSLVVQFLFELDDDVMKNETELDNIWKTLLSCGCQGLKHYTNDLSPAVIQQQLTDDSSSLAMALRQHYRQPLNDLLKKECKITDKFNLFEIALNCVVQDGWWKGLNDQKVKNLIPPKKFAPMLEKLKSYMNDNHLSLPEVANPAEIVLSENADGPPVLPSAEIVNPPSVIPAPTPAPQLNPSEIFLPQTQSPPPPPVQQILNEGLEEEKPLEEISLIFPSVDESEKMRVSNLVQAGELMYINKKRDDILSTIVRDFRTKKHFLLFIEECLIPLMYLLKRHQNLDDFMEALSFKLSQVFGLSAETVPK
;
A
#
# COMPACT_ATOMS: atom_id res chain seq x y z
N MET A 1 -12.41 -61.70 11.93
CA MET A 1 -13.31 -60.60 11.52
C MET A 1 -12.76 -59.33 12.16
N ALA A 2 -12.28 -58.38 11.32
CA ALA A 2 -11.62 -57.09 11.62
C ALA A 2 -10.33 -57.17 12.50
N SER A 3 -9.08 -57.01 12.02
CA SER A 3 -8.40 -55.88 11.33
C SER A 3 -8.37 -54.61 12.22
N ASN A 4 -7.26 -53.99 12.63
CA ASN A 4 -5.99 -53.68 11.97
C ASN A 4 -4.81 -53.47 12.95
N SER A 5 -3.61 -53.75 12.46
CA SER A 5 -2.30 -53.48 13.05
C SER A 5 -1.74 -52.11 12.64
N LEU A 6 -0.87 -51.58 13.50
CA LEU A 6 0.12 -50.53 13.21
C LEU A 6 1.03 -50.92 12.04
N HIS A 7 1.37 -49.96 11.17
CA HIS A 7 2.74 -49.75 10.69
C HIS A 7 2.92 -48.40 9.96
N SER A 8 3.94 -47.69 10.41
CA SER A 8 4.67 -46.60 9.78
C SER A 8 5.46 -47.08 8.55
N SER A 9 5.51 -46.28 7.48
CA SER A 9 6.55 -46.28 6.41
C SER A 9 6.34 -44.98 5.61
N SER A 10 7.15 -43.93 5.77
CA SER A 10 8.44 -43.71 5.10
C SER A 10 8.44 -44.11 3.62
N LEU A 11 8.21 -43.13 2.74
CA LEU A 11 8.59 -43.22 1.33
C LEU A 11 9.60 -42.12 1.03
N SER A 12 10.86 -42.52 1.07
CA SER A 12 12.00 -41.91 0.42
C SER A 12 11.82 -41.95 -1.10
N LEU A 13 11.91 -40.80 -1.76
CA LEU A 13 12.20 -40.71 -3.18
C LEU A 13 13.57 -40.06 -3.35
N SER A 14 14.58 -40.92 -3.38
CA SER A 14 15.89 -40.65 -3.94
C SER A 14 15.82 -40.62 -5.46
N SER A 15 16.63 -39.72 -6.03
CA SER A 15 17.17 -39.71 -7.40
C SER A 15 16.16 -39.67 -8.55
N LEU A 16 16.05 -38.50 -9.17
CA LEU A 16 15.86 -38.40 -10.61
C LEU A 16 16.78 -37.31 -11.17
N ASP A 17 17.34 -37.66 -12.31
CA ASP A 17 18.59 -37.17 -12.88
C ASP A 17 18.64 -35.69 -13.21
N SER A 18 19.78 -35.11 -12.85
CA SER A 18 20.32 -33.86 -13.33
C SER A 18 20.77 -34.02 -14.79
N SER A 19 19.83 -34.07 -15.73
CA SER A 19 20.16 -33.87 -17.15
C SER A 19 18.95 -33.37 -17.94
N LEU A 20 18.75 -32.06 -17.96
CA LEU A 20 18.23 -31.32 -19.11
C LEU A 20 18.63 -29.85 -18.95
N VAL A 21 19.81 -29.58 -19.51
CA VAL A 21 20.37 -28.26 -19.82
C VAL A 21 19.53 -27.61 -20.92
N ASN A 22 19.29 -26.31 -20.77
CA ASN A 22 18.86 -25.34 -21.79
C ASN A 22 17.78 -25.79 -22.78
N ASN A 23 16.56 -25.28 -22.57
CA ASN A 23 15.80 -24.70 -23.68
C ASN A 23 15.23 -23.37 -23.20
N GLY A 24 15.48 -22.32 -23.98
CA GLY A 24 15.01 -20.97 -23.70
C GLY A 24 13.49 -20.93 -23.66
N ASN A 25 12.94 -20.45 -22.55
CA ASN A 25 11.66 -19.78 -22.56
C ASN A 25 11.96 -18.29 -22.72
N GLU A 26 12.12 -17.87 -23.97
CA GLU A 26 11.67 -16.52 -24.34
C GLU A 26 10.21 -16.44 -23.88
N PHE A 27 9.91 -15.55 -22.93
CA PHE A 27 8.53 -15.17 -22.66
C PHE A 27 7.99 -14.52 -23.93
N PRO A 28 7.02 -15.11 -24.65
CA PRO A 28 6.48 -14.45 -25.81
C PRO A 28 5.44 -13.42 -25.36
N ASN A 29 5.47 -12.28 -26.05
CA ASN A 29 4.40 -11.30 -26.18
C ASN A 29 4.15 -10.36 -24.99
N THR A 30 4.98 -9.31 -24.91
CA THR A 30 4.40 -7.99 -24.74
C THR A 30 3.54 -7.73 -25.97
N THR A 31 2.21 -7.82 -25.83
CA THR A 31 1.32 -7.30 -26.88
C THR A 31 1.54 -5.79 -26.86
N SER A 32 2.27 -5.24 -27.84
CA SER A 32 2.33 -3.78 -27.99
C SER A 32 0.89 -3.26 -28.11
N GLU A 33 0.62 -2.02 -27.70
CA GLU A 33 -0.71 -1.41 -27.88
C GLU A 33 -1.18 -1.53 -29.33
N ASP A 34 -0.25 -1.46 -30.28
CA ASP A 34 -0.48 -1.69 -31.71
C ASP A 34 -0.94 -3.12 -32.01
N SER A 35 -0.33 -4.12 -31.38
CA SER A 35 -0.70 -5.53 -31.54
C SER A 35 -2.05 -5.87 -30.93
N PHE A 36 -2.45 -5.20 -29.85
CA PHE A 36 -3.77 -5.34 -29.25
C PHE A 36 -4.84 -4.69 -30.14
N SER A 37 -4.58 -3.48 -30.61
CA SER A 37 -5.49 -2.73 -31.49
C SER A 37 -5.75 -3.48 -32.79
N PHE A 38 -4.69 -4.04 -33.40
CA PHE A 38 -4.80 -4.87 -34.60
C PHE A 38 -5.71 -6.10 -34.39
N GLN A 39 -5.52 -6.84 -33.28
CA GLN A 39 -6.35 -8.02 -32.97
C GLN A 39 -7.82 -7.64 -32.76
N ILE A 40 -8.12 -6.49 -32.14
CA ILE A 40 -9.51 -6.01 -32.02
C ILE A 40 -10.10 -5.71 -33.40
N SER A 41 -9.37 -4.99 -34.26
CA SER A 41 -9.84 -4.71 -35.62
C SER A 41 -10.14 -5.99 -36.40
N GLU A 42 -9.29 -7.00 -36.28
CA GLU A 42 -9.48 -8.30 -36.92
C GLU A 42 -10.73 -9.04 -36.40
N ILE A 43 -10.91 -9.11 -35.08
CA ILE A 43 -12.07 -9.77 -34.45
C ILE A 43 -13.39 -9.08 -34.84
N LEU A 44 -13.38 -7.74 -34.89
CA LEU A 44 -14.59 -6.95 -35.12
C LEU A 44 -14.84 -6.62 -36.59
N GLY A 45 -13.87 -6.87 -37.47
CA GLY A 45 -13.92 -6.50 -38.88
C GLY A 45 -13.91 -4.99 -39.11
N LEU A 46 -13.23 -4.25 -38.24
CA LEU A 46 -13.08 -2.79 -38.33
C LEU A 46 -11.97 -2.43 -39.34
N ASP A 47 -12.10 -1.27 -39.98
CA ASP A 47 -11.07 -0.73 -40.87
C ASP A 47 -9.96 0.02 -40.09
N ASP A 48 -8.90 0.44 -40.78
CA ASP A 48 -7.81 1.23 -40.17
C ASP A 48 -8.16 2.73 -40.05
N SER A 49 -9.46 3.07 -39.97
CA SER A 49 -9.88 4.48 -39.86
C SER A 49 -9.63 5.05 -38.46
N VAL A 50 -9.61 6.38 -38.37
CA VAL A 50 -9.52 7.11 -37.09
C VAL A 50 -10.71 6.77 -36.18
N GLU A 51 -11.88 6.54 -36.77
CA GLU A 51 -13.11 6.16 -36.05
C GLU A 51 -12.96 4.78 -35.40
N SER A 52 -12.44 3.80 -36.15
CA SER A 52 -12.08 2.47 -35.62
C SER A 52 -11.06 2.53 -34.49
N GLN A 53 -10.07 3.43 -34.55
CA GLN A 53 -9.12 3.63 -33.46
C GLN A 53 -9.76 4.25 -32.21
N ILE A 54 -10.74 5.15 -32.36
CA ILE A 54 -11.53 5.67 -31.24
C ILE A 54 -12.35 4.54 -30.61
N ASN A 55 -12.90 3.66 -31.44
CA ASN A 55 -13.71 2.53 -31.02
C ASN A 55 -12.91 1.48 -30.24
N ILE A 56 -11.67 1.19 -30.67
CA ILE A 56 -10.74 0.34 -29.91
C ILE A 56 -10.45 0.94 -28.54
N LYS A 57 -10.24 2.26 -28.45
CA LYS A 57 -10.05 2.93 -27.15
C LYS A 57 -11.29 2.83 -26.26
N GLN A 58 -12.50 2.84 -26.82
CA GLN A 58 -13.71 2.61 -26.03
C GLN A 58 -13.73 1.23 -25.39
N LEU A 59 -13.19 0.21 -26.05
CA LEU A 59 -13.07 -1.15 -25.48
C LEU A 59 -11.97 -1.24 -24.41
N GLN A 60 -10.89 -0.46 -24.54
CA GLN A 60 -9.88 -0.34 -23.48
C GLN A 60 -10.40 0.38 -22.23
N ILE A 61 -11.36 1.30 -22.39
CA ILE A 61 -11.92 2.06 -21.26
C ILE A 61 -13.11 1.31 -20.64
N ASN A 62 -14.02 0.80 -21.46
CA ASN A 62 -15.30 0.24 -21.01
C ASN A 62 -15.35 -1.29 -21.08
N GLY A 63 -14.23 -1.94 -21.40
CA GLY A 63 -14.18 -3.38 -21.63
C GLY A 63 -15.11 -3.78 -22.78
N ARG A 64 -15.63 -5.00 -22.72
CA ARG A 64 -16.57 -5.54 -23.70
C ARG A 64 -17.85 -4.72 -23.82
N GLN A 65 -18.33 -4.10 -22.73
CA GLN A 65 -19.51 -3.22 -22.77
C GLN A 65 -19.32 -2.00 -23.70
N GLY A 66 -18.08 -1.64 -24.03
CA GLY A 66 -17.77 -0.66 -25.08
C GLY A 66 -18.30 -1.05 -26.47
N LEU A 67 -18.62 -2.32 -26.72
CA LEU A 67 -19.25 -2.75 -27.98
C LEU A 67 -20.60 -2.07 -28.22
N ILE A 68 -21.33 -1.71 -27.16
CA ILE A 68 -22.65 -1.08 -27.26
C ILE A 68 -22.56 0.24 -28.04
N SER A 69 -21.50 1.02 -27.84
CA SER A 69 -21.34 2.32 -28.52
C SER A 69 -20.96 2.20 -29.98
N ILE A 70 -20.50 1.04 -30.43
CA ILE A 70 -19.96 0.82 -31.80
C ILE A 70 -20.74 -0.26 -32.54
N LYS A 71 -21.92 -0.63 -32.02
CA LYS A 71 -22.75 -1.72 -32.52
C LYS A 71 -23.13 -1.57 -33.99
N ASP A 72 -23.39 -0.34 -34.43
CA ASP A 72 -23.85 -0.06 -35.79
C ASP A 72 -22.71 -0.13 -36.83
N GLU A 73 -21.46 -0.19 -36.37
CA GLU A 73 -20.26 -0.30 -37.21
C GLU A 73 -19.80 -1.76 -37.38
N ILE A 74 -20.33 -2.68 -36.58
CA ILE A 74 -19.96 -4.08 -36.56
C ILE A 74 -21.05 -4.91 -37.24
N ALA A 75 -20.66 -5.93 -38.00
CA ALA A 75 -21.61 -6.89 -38.55
C ALA A 75 -22.47 -7.51 -37.42
N PRO A 76 -23.82 -7.54 -37.54
CA PRO A 76 -24.68 -8.00 -36.45
C PRO A 76 -24.39 -9.41 -35.94
N ALA A 77 -23.91 -10.31 -36.81
CA ALA A 77 -23.50 -11.66 -36.43
C ALA A 77 -22.27 -11.63 -35.49
N VAL A 78 -21.25 -10.85 -35.84
CA VAL A 78 -20.02 -10.67 -35.06
C VAL A 78 -20.34 -10.02 -33.71
N TYR A 79 -21.14 -8.95 -33.70
CA TYR A 79 -21.57 -8.30 -32.46
C TYR A 79 -22.26 -9.30 -31.51
N ASN A 80 -23.22 -10.08 -32.03
CA ASN A 80 -23.97 -11.04 -31.21
C ASN A 80 -23.09 -12.18 -30.69
N GLU A 81 -22.12 -12.64 -31.49
CA GLU A 81 -21.14 -13.65 -31.09
C GLU A 81 -20.26 -13.13 -29.95
N GLN A 82 -19.66 -11.94 -30.13
CA GLN A 82 -18.73 -11.40 -29.14
C GLN A 82 -19.44 -10.99 -27.83
N MET A 83 -20.67 -10.48 -27.90
CA MET A 83 -21.40 -9.99 -26.73
C MET A 83 -22.04 -11.12 -25.90
N ASN A 84 -22.60 -12.15 -26.54
CA ASN A 84 -23.38 -13.17 -25.83
C ASN A 84 -22.59 -14.43 -25.46
N ASN A 85 -21.40 -14.62 -26.05
CA ASN A 85 -20.55 -15.76 -25.74
C ASN A 85 -19.58 -15.41 -24.58
N LYS A 86 -19.66 -16.18 -23.48
CA LYS A 86 -18.76 -16.05 -22.32
C LYS A 86 -17.32 -16.48 -22.63
N ASP A 87 -17.12 -17.20 -23.74
CA ASP A 87 -15.82 -17.62 -24.24
C ASP A 87 -15.48 -16.93 -25.57
N SER A 88 -16.06 -15.75 -25.81
CA SER A 88 -15.78 -14.94 -26.99
C SER A 88 -14.30 -14.59 -27.10
N GLU A 89 -13.81 -14.54 -28.34
CA GLU A 89 -12.41 -14.19 -28.63
C GLU A 89 -12.07 -12.79 -28.10
N LEU A 90 -12.99 -11.83 -28.25
CA LEU A 90 -12.83 -10.49 -27.71
C LEU A 90 -12.66 -10.48 -26.20
N LEU A 91 -13.49 -11.24 -25.46
CA LEU A 91 -13.39 -11.29 -24.00
C LEU A 91 -12.04 -11.89 -23.56
N GLN A 92 -11.57 -12.95 -24.22
CA GLN A 92 -10.27 -13.55 -23.94
C GLN A 92 -9.11 -12.61 -24.28
N LEU A 93 -9.24 -11.81 -25.35
CA LEU A 93 -8.26 -10.77 -25.70
C LEU A 93 -8.22 -9.66 -24.66
N LEU A 94 -9.39 -9.16 -24.21
CA LEU A 94 -9.49 -8.13 -23.18
C LEU A 94 -8.92 -8.62 -21.84
N LYS A 95 -9.19 -9.86 -21.43
CA LYS A 95 -8.58 -10.45 -20.24
C LYS A 95 -7.06 -10.43 -20.32
N ARG A 96 -6.49 -10.89 -21.45
CA ARG A 96 -5.02 -10.84 -21.67
C ARG A 96 -4.48 -9.42 -21.58
N TYR A 97 -5.20 -8.45 -22.15
CA TYR A 97 -4.82 -7.04 -22.08
C TYR A 97 -4.79 -6.52 -20.65
N TYR A 98 -5.87 -6.68 -19.87
CA TYR A 98 -5.89 -6.21 -18.48
C TYR A 98 -4.86 -6.92 -17.61
N GLU A 99 -4.66 -8.22 -17.78
CA GLU A 99 -3.63 -8.95 -17.05
C GLU A 99 -2.23 -8.40 -17.37
N GLN A 100 -1.94 -8.10 -18.64
CA GLN A 100 -0.68 -7.47 -19.05
C GLN A 100 -0.53 -6.05 -18.48
N GLN A 101 -1.61 -5.25 -18.49
CA GLN A 101 -1.61 -3.92 -17.88
C GLN A 101 -1.27 -4.00 -16.39
N TRP A 102 -1.87 -4.94 -15.66
CA TRP A 102 -1.58 -5.14 -14.24
C TRP A 102 -0.14 -5.59 -14.00
N GLN A 103 0.39 -6.47 -14.84
CA GLN A 103 1.80 -6.92 -14.78
C GLN A 103 2.80 -5.81 -15.15
N SER A 104 2.37 -4.82 -15.92
CA SER A 104 3.21 -3.67 -16.31
C SER A 104 3.36 -2.62 -15.20
N ILE A 105 2.54 -2.68 -14.15
CA ILE A 105 2.63 -1.79 -12.99
C ILE A 105 3.97 -2.01 -12.28
N ARG A 106 4.75 -0.95 -12.13
CA ARG A 106 6.14 -1.01 -11.65
C ARG A 106 6.29 -1.22 -10.13
N ASP A 107 5.20 -1.27 -9.39
CA ASP A 107 5.22 -1.44 -7.94
C ASP A 107 5.51 -2.91 -7.56
N ASP A 108 6.75 -3.19 -7.14
CA ASP A 108 7.22 -4.55 -6.79
C ASP A 108 6.33 -5.24 -5.75
N TRP A 109 5.90 -4.50 -4.72
CA TRP A 109 5.02 -5.02 -3.67
C TRP A 109 3.68 -5.47 -4.27
N PHE A 110 3.15 -4.70 -5.23
CA PHE A 110 1.88 -5.00 -5.88
C PHE A 110 2.03 -6.21 -6.80
N GLN A 111 3.16 -6.34 -7.50
CA GLN A 111 3.45 -7.54 -8.29
C GLN A 111 3.57 -8.81 -7.45
N ILE A 112 4.03 -8.70 -6.19
CA ILE A 112 4.01 -9.83 -5.24
C ILE A 112 2.57 -10.17 -4.88
N VAL A 113 1.75 -9.17 -4.51
CA VAL A 113 0.33 -9.36 -4.19
C VAL A 113 -0.42 -10.01 -5.35
N LEU A 114 -0.29 -9.50 -6.58
CA LEU A 114 -0.95 -10.08 -7.76
C LEU A 114 -0.57 -11.55 -7.97
N ARG A 115 0.73 -11.89 -7.88
CA ARG A 115 1.19 -13.27 -8.02
C ARG A 115 0.67 -14.18 -6.92
N GLN A 116 0.62 -13.68 -5.68
CA GLN A 116 0.07 -14.41 -4.55
C GLN A 116 -1.42 -14.67 -4.74
N GLN A 117 -2.20 -13.65 -5.08
CA GLN A 117 -3.64 -13.76 -5.31
C GLN A 117 -3.97 -14.73 -6.45
N LYS A 118 -3.18 -14.71 -7.54
CA LYS A 118 -3.32 -15.64 -8.65
C LYS A 118 -3.12 -17.11 -8.26
N VAL A 119 -2.33 -17.38 -7.21
CA VAL A 119 -2.03 -18.74 -6.74
C VAL A 119 -2.96 -19.16 -5.61
N GLU A 120 -3.22 -18.27 -4.65
CA GLU A 120 -3.99 -18.57 -3.44
C GLU A 120 -5.50 -18.51 -3.67
N LEU A 121 -5.96 -17.56 -4.49
CA LEU A 121 -7.39 -17.33 -4.79
C LEU A 121 -7.62 -17.21 -6.31
N PRO A 122 -7.30 -18.27 -7.09
CA PRO A 122 -7.36 -18.22 -8.54
C PRO A 122 -8.77 -17.92 -9.07
N GLU A 123 -9.83 -18.38 -8.40
CA GLU A 123 -11.21 -18.10 -8.78
C GLU A 123 -11.55 -16.61 -8.63
N ILE A 124 -11.14 -15.97 -7.53
CA ILE A 124 -11.38 -14.54 -7.29
C ILE A 124 -10.56 -13.69 -8.26
N TYR A 125 -9.29 -14.07 -8.48
CA TYR A 125 -8.44 -13.42 -9.48
C TYR A 125 -9.06 -13.45 -10.88
N GLU A 126 -9.54 -14.62 -11.29
CA GLU A 126 -10.19 -14.80 -12.59
C GLU A 126 -11.50 -14.02 -12.69
N GLN A 127 -12.31 -13.95 -11.62
CA GLN A 127 -13.53 -13.15 -11.59
C GLN A 127 -13.25 -11.65 -11.74
N ILE A 128 -12.26 -11.12 -11.01
CA ILE A 128 -11.85 -9.71 -11.14
C ILE A 128 -11.33 -9.42 -12.55
N LEU A 129 -10.58 -10.36 -13.14
CA LEU A 129 -10.09 -10.23 -14.51
C LEU A 129 -11.22 -10.26 -15.55
N ILE A 130 -12.18 -11.16 -15.41
CA ILE A 130 -13.38 -11.20 -16.25
C ILE A 130 -14.15 -9.88 -16.12
N ARG A 131 -14.30 -9.35 -14.91
CA ARG A 131 -15.00 -8.09 -14.66
C ARG A 131 -14.30 -6.89 -15.30
N ALA A 132 -12.97 -6.82 -15.18
CA ALA A 132 -12.18 -5.80 -15.87
C ALA A 132 -12.33 -5.94 -17.39
N ALA A 133 -12.27 -7.16 -17.92
CA ALA A 133 -12.50 -7.40 -19.35
C ALA A 133 -13.92 -7.04 -19.80
N GLU A 134 -14.93 -7.26 -18.96
CA GLU A 134 -16.32 -6.97 -19.27
C GLU A 134 -16.62 -5.48 -19.24
N TYR A 135 -16.22 -4.79 -18.17
CA TYR A 135 -16.66 -3.43 -17.84
C TYR A 135 -15.55 -2.39 -17.85
N GLY A 136 -14.33 -2.80 -18.11
CA GLY A 136 -13.15 -1.96 -18.18
C GLY A 136 -12.79 -1.26 -16.87
N SER A 137 -12.43 0.01 -16.97
CA SER A 137 -11.97 0.83 -15.85
C SER A 137 -13.10 1.22 -14.88
N LYS A 138 -14.36 0.90 -15.19
CA LYS A 138 -15.53 1.24 -14.37
C LYS A 138 -15.34 0.88 -12.89
N TYR A 139 -14.78 -0.30 -12.61
CA TYR A 139 -14.53 -0.79 -11.25
C TYR A 139 -13.09 -0.55 -10.76
N LEU A 140 -12.20 -0.09 -11.64
CA LEU A 140 -10.83 0.30 -11.30
C LEU A 140 -10.73 1.74 -10.80
N LYS A 141 -11.78 2.55 -11.01
CA LYS A 141 -11.86 3.97 -10.61
C LYS A 141 -10.62 4.74 -11.10
N ASP A 142 -10.28 5.83 -10.41
CA ASP A 142 -9.10 6.65 -10.73
C ASP A 142 -7.79 6.07 -10.18
N ASP A 143 -7.85 4.99 -9.39
CA ASP A 143 -6.68 4.33 -8.79
C ASP A 143 -6.78 2.80 -8.92
N PRO A 144 -6.25 2.25 -10.03
CA PRO A 144 -6.35 0.82 -10.31
C PRO A 144 -5.75 -0.08 -9.24
N ILE A 145 -4.64 0.32 -8.62
CA ILE A 145 -3.95 -0.49 -7.60
C ILE A 145 -4.82 -0.58 -6.37
N PHE A 146 -5.33 0.56 -5.89
CA PHE A 146 -6.22 0.56 -4.73
C PHE A 146 -7.52 -0.21 -5.02
N SER A 147 -8.10 -0.07 -6.22
CA SER A 147 -9.30 -0.81 -6.61
C SER A 147 -9.11 -2.30 -6.67
N LEU A 148 -7.97 -2.77 -7.16
CA LEU A 148 -7.67 -4.19 -7.18
C LEU A 148 -7.49 -4.72 -5.76
N VAL A 149 -6.73 -4.03 -4.91
CA VAL A 149 -6.55 -4.43 -3.50
C VAL A 149 -7.88 -4.51 -2.76
N VAL A 150 -8.78 -3.53 -2.96
CA VAL A 150 -10.12 -3.56 -2.35
C VAL A 150 -10.95 -4.74 -2.86
N GLN A 151 -10.96 -4.98 -4.17
CA GLN A 151 -11.71 -6.11 -4.74
C GLN A 151 -11.19 -7.46 -4.25
N PHE A 152 -9.87 -7.65 -4.14
CA PHE A 152 -9.28 -8.86 -3.58
C PHE A 152 -9.62 -9.02 -2.09
N LEU A 153 -9.52 -7.94 -1.31
CA LEU A 153 -9.72 -7.98 0.14
C LEU A 153 -11.14 -8.38 0.53
N PHE A 154 -12.12 -7.90 -0.22
CA PHE A 154 -13.54 -8.14 0.04
C PHE A 154 -14.12 -9.29 -0.78
N GLU A 155 -13.29 -9.98 -1.58
CA GLU A 155 -13.72 -11.08 -2.44
C GLU A 155 -15.00 -10.75 -3.23
N LEU A 156 -15.10 -9.52 -3.74
CA LEU A 156 -16.35 -8.97 -4.26
C LEU A 156 -16.83 -9.79 -5.45
N ASP A 157 -17.97 -10.48 -5.26
CA ASP A 157 -18.61 -11.27 -6.30
C ASP A 157 -19.39 -10.40 -7.30
N ASP A 158 -19.89 -11.04 -8.37
CA ASP A 158 -20.63 -10.33 -9.43
C ASP A 158 -22.00 -9.81 -8.97
N ASP A 159 -22.60 -10.37 -7.92
CA ASP A 159 -23.90 -9.93 -7.42
C ASP A 159 -23.76 -8.70 -6.53
N VAL A 160 -22.72 -8.63 -5.70
CA VAL A 160 -22.33 -7.45 -4.93
C VAL A 160 -21.94 -6.30 -5.87
N MET A 161 -21.22 -6.60 -6.96
CA MET A 161 -20.73 -5.59 -7.90
C MET A 161 -21.79 -5.06 -8.89
N LYS A 162 -22.95 -5.72 -8.99
CA LYS A 162 -24.13 -5.14 -9.67
C LYS A 162 -24.68 -3.93 -8.91
N ASN A 163 -24.44 -3.88 -7.60
CA ASN A 163 -24.79 -2.74 -6.78
C ASN A 163 -23.58 -1.80 -6.65
N GLU A 164 -23.35 -0.95 -7.67
CA GLU A 164 -22.24 0.02 -7.72
C GLU A 164 -22.07 0.82 -6.42
N THR A 165 -23.17 1.02 -5.68
CA THR A 165 -23.14 1.73 -4.40
C THR A 165 -22.29 1.05 -3.35
N GLU A 166 -22.13 -0.27 -3.37
CA GLU A 166 -21.40 -1.00 -2.33
C GLU A 166 -19.89 -0.81 -2.44
N LEU A 167 -19.32 -1.02 -3.63
CA LEU A 167 -17.90 -0.70 -3.89
C LEU A 167 -17.61 0.77 -3.66
N ASP A 168 -18.53 1.66 -4.03
CA ASP A 168 -18.41 3.10 -3.73
C ASP A 168 -18.40 3.40 -2.24
N ASN A 169 -19.23 2.73 -1.47
CA ASN A 169 -19.28 2.89 -0.02
C ASN A 169 -18.00 2.35 0.64
N ILE A 170 -17.51 1.17 0.23
CA ILE A 170 -16.24 0.60 0.70
C ILE A 170 -15.09 1.56 0.40
N TRP A 171 -14.99 1.99 -0.86
CA TRP A 171 -13.97 2.92 -1.31
C TRP A 171 -13.97 4.22 -0.51
N LYS A 172 -15.13 4.89 -0.42
CA LYS A 172 -15.25 6.17 0.31
C LYS A 172 -14.94 6.00 1.79
N THR A 173 -15.36 4.89 2.40
CA THR A 173 -15.08 4.61 3.81
C THR A 173 -13.59 4.43 4.06
N LEU A 174 -12.91 3.63 3.23
CA LEU A 174 -11.47 3.42 3.35
C LEU A 174 -10.66 4.70 3.04
N LEU A 175 -11.12 5.53 2.09
CA LEU A 175 -10.50 6.83 1.82
C LEU A 175 -10.73 7.87 2.93
N SER A 176 -11.85 7.77 3.65
CA SER A 176 -12.20 8.71 4.72
C SER A 176 -11.57 8.32 6.05
N CYS A 177 -11.49 7.02 6.34
CA CYS A 177 -11.10 6.45 7.62
C CYS A 177 -9.78 5.68 7.61
N GLY A 178 -9.10 5.58 6.46
CA GLY A 178 -7.87 4.80 6.31
C GLY A 178 -8.11 3.31 6.54
N CYS A 179 -7.07 2.59 7.00
CA CYS A 179 -7.17 1.19 7.39
C CYS A 179 -8.22 0.96 8.48
N GLN A 180 -8.39 1.91 9.41
CA GLN A 180 -9.42 1.81 10.46
C GLN A 180 -10.85 1.74 9.90
N GLY A 181 -11.07 2.14 8.65
CA GLY A 181 -12.32 1.96 7.92
C GLY A 181 -12.79 0.50 7.84
N LEU A 182 -11.88 -0.48 7.90
CA LEU A 182 -12.22 -1.91 7.91
C LEU A 182 -13.11 -2.31 9.09
N LYS A 183 -13.10 -1.56 10.20
CA LYS A 183 -13.96 -1.82 11.36
C LYS A 183 -15.44 -1.64 11.06
N HIS A 184 -15.81 -0.98 9.96
CA HIS A 184 -17.20 -0.89 9.52
C HIS A 184 -17.71 -2.16 8.84
N TYR A 185 -16.80 -3.09 8.49
CA TYR A 185 -17.09 -4.29 7.70
C TYR A 185 -16.83 -5.58 8.48
N THR A 186 -17.03 -5.56 9.80
CA THR A 186 -16.82 -6.75 10.66
C THR A 186 -17.78 -7.90 10.37
N ASN A 187 -18.88 -7.62 9.67
CA ASN A 187 -19.83 -8.64 9.23
C ASN A 187 -19.44 -9.25 7.88
N ASP A 188 -18.66 -8.53 7.07
CA ASP A 188 -18.32 -8.90 5.70
C ASP A 188 -16.91 -9.49 5.59
N LEU A 189 -16.01 -9.10 6.50
CA LEU A 189 -14.64 -9.58 6.56
C LEU A 189 -14.39 -10.41 7.80
N SER A 190 -13.56 -11.46 7.65
CA SER A 190 -13.14 -12.26 8.81
C SER A 190 -12.30 -11.41 9.78
N PRO A 191 -12.42 -11.63 11.11
CA PRO A 191 -11.63 -10.90 12.10
C PRO A 191 -10.12 -11.04 11.90
N ALA A 192 -9.65 -12.17 11.37
CA ALA A 192 -8.25 -12.42 11.08
C ALA A 192 -7.72 -11.51 9.96
N VAL A 193 -8.51 -11.36 8.88
CA VAL A 193 -8.18 -10.46 7.76
C VAL A 193 -8.16 -9.01 8.23
N ILE A 194 -9.17 -8.58 8.99
CA ILE A 194 -9.20 -7.22 9.56
C ILE A 194 -7.97 -6.99 10.43
N GLN A 195 -7.65 -7.92 11.35
CA GLN A 195 -6.50 -7.79 12.23
C GLN A 195 -5.20 -7.69 11.44
N GLN A 196 -4.99 -8.55 10.45
CA GLN A 196 -3.80 -8.53 9.59
C GLN A 196 -3.61 -7.15 8.93
N GLN A 197 -4.66 -6.62 8.31
CA GLN A 197 -4.60 -5.33 7.61
C GLN A 197 -4.44 -4.13 8.57
N LEU A 198 -4.91 -4.23 9.82
CA LEU A 198 -4.78 -3.16 10.81
C LEU A 198 -3.44 -3.16 11.54
N THR A 199 -2.81 -4.32 11.72
CA THR A 199 -1.58 -4.44 12.52
C THR A 199 -0.30 -4.29 11.72
N ASP A 200 -0.35 -4.56 10.42
CA ASP A 200 0.83 -4.57 9.56
C ASP A 200 0.83 -3.31 8.66
N ASP A 201 1.80 -2.43 8.89
CA ASP A 201 2.04 -1.22 8.08
C ASP A 201 2.45 -1.56 6.64
N SER A 202 2.84 -2.82 6.38
CA SER A 202 3.15 -3.36 5.04
C SER A 202 2.03 -4.22 4.46
N SER A 203 0.86 -4.24 5.10
CA SER A 203 -0.32 -4.89 4.53
C SER A 203 -0.68 -4.29 3.16
N SER A 204 -1.31 -5.10 2.30
CA SER A 204 -1.67 -4.68 0.94
C SER A 204 -2.56 -3.43 0.95
N LEU A 205 -3.50 -3.32 1.89
CA LEU A 205 -4.34 -2.13 2.04
C LEU A 205 -3.52 -0.91 2.47
N ALA A 206 -2.64 -1.05 3.46
CA ALA A 206 -1.81 0.06 3.93
C ALA A 206 -0.88 0.56 2.81
N MET A 207 -0.28 -0.34 2.04
CA MET A 207 0.57 -0.01 0.89
C MET A 207 -0.20 0.72 -0.22
N ALA A 208 -1.39 0.23 -0.58
CA ALA A 208 -2.24 0.87 -1.58
C ALA A 208 -2.71 2.27 -1.14
N LEU A 209 -3.19 2.41 0.10
CA LEU A 209 -3.59 3.72 0.66
C LEU A 209 -2.39 4.67 0.73
N ARG A 210 -1.20 4.17 1.08
CA ARG A 210 0.02 4.97 1.09
C ARG A 210 0.32 5.55 -0.28
N GLN A 211 0.21 4.73 -1.33
CA GLN A 211 0.41 5.17 -2.72
C GLN A 211 -0.63 6.21 -3.12
N HIS A 212 -1.91 5.94 -2.82
CA HIS A 212 -3.02 6.84 -3.10
C HIS A 212 -2.85 8.23 -2.46
N TYR A 213 -2.52 8.28 -1.16
CA TYR A 213 -2.43 9.53 -0.41
C TYR A 213 -1.13 10.31 -0.65
N ARG A 214 -0.06 9.67 -1.15
CA ARG A 214 1.29 10.25 -1.19
C ARG A 214 1.30 11.61 -1.89
N GLN A 215 0.76 11.66 -3.11
CA GLN A 215 0.82 12.85 -3.95
C GLN A 215 -0.16 13.95 -3.47
N PRO A 216 -1.45 13.66 -3.20
CA PRO A 216 -2.36 14.66 -2.64
C PRO A 216 -1.88 15.25 -1.31
N LEU A 217 -1.30 14.42 -0.43
CA LEU A 217 -0.79 14.89 0.86
C LEU A 217 0.42 15.81 0.69
N ASN A 218 1.31 15.45 -0.23
CA ASN A 218 2.49 16.27 -0.56
C ASN A 218 2.05 17.63 -1.11
N ASP A 219 1.02 17.66 -1.95
CA ASP A 219 0.48 18.88 -2.53
C ASP A 219 -0.20 19.76 -1.47
N LEU A 220 -1.02 19.18 -0.60
CA LEU A 220 -1.63 19.87 0.53
C LEU A 220 -0.58 20.50 1.45
N LEU A 221 0.41 19.71 1.89
CA LEU A 221 1.41 20.17 2.87
C LEU A 221 2.39 21.17 2.25
N LYS A 222 2.99 20.84 1.11
CA LYS A 222 4.09 21.64 0.52
C LYS A 222 3.58 22.72 -0.42
N LYS A 223 2.68 22.41 -1.36
CA LYS A 223 2.26 23.38 -2.38
C LYS A 223 1.25 24.37 -1.80
N GLU A 224 0.20 23.88 -1.14
CA GLU A 224 -0.88 24.75 -0.65
C GLU A 224 -0.55 25.44 0.67
N CYS A 225 -0.04 24.69 1.65
CA CYS A 225 0.20 25.20 3.00
C CYS A 225 1.63 25.70 3.24
N LYS A 226 2.53 25.46 2.28
CA LYS A 226 3.96 25.83 2.36
C LYS A 226 4.62 25.30 3.65
N ILE A 227 4.22 24.12 4.12
CA ILE A 227 4.76 23.49 5.33
C ILE A 227 6.07 22.80 4.95
N THR A 228 7.14 23.16 5.66
CA THR A 228 8.45 22.54 5.46
C THR A 228 8.46 21.17 6.12
N ASP A 229 9.04 20.19 5.43
CA ASP A 229 9.20 18.84 5.95
C ASP A 229 10.34 18.78 6.98
N LYS A 230 10.00 19.09 8.23
CA LYS A 230 10.91 18.98 9.38
C LYS A 230 10.56 17.75 10.19
N PHE A 231 11.58 17.06 10.71
CA PHE A 231 11.40 15.86 11.55
C PHE A 231 10.63 14.75 10.85
N ASN A 232 10.78 14.61 9.53
CA ASN A 232 10.07 13.63 8.72
C ASN A 232 8.54 13.76 8.84
N LEU A 233 8.04 14.99 8.94
CA LEU A 233 6.61 15.30 9.05
C LEU A 233 5.82 14.64 7.93
N PHE A 234 6.32 14.66 6.69
CA PHE A 234 5.60 14.08 5.56
C PHE A 234 5.28 12.60 5.77
N GLU A 235 6.28 11.78 6.10
CA GLU A 235 6.07 10.34 6.30
C GLU A 235 5.27 10.05 7.59
N ILE A 236 5.43 10.86 8.65
CA ILE A 236 4.60 10.75 9.86
C ILE A 236 3.12 11.03 9.52
N ALA A 237 2.85 12.12 8.81
CA ALA A 237 1.51 12.48 8.37
C ALA A 237 0.92 11.42 7.44
N LEU A 238 1.73 10.91 6.50
CA LEU A 238 1.31 9.84 5.58
C LEU A 238 0.91 8.58 6.35
N ASN A 239 1.72 8.13 7.31
CA ASN A 239 1.39 6.98 8.14
C ASN A 239 0.09 7.21 8.94
N CYS A 240 -0.09 8.39 9.53
CA CYS A 240 -1.31 8.73 10.25
C CYS A 240 -2.54 8.76 9.34
N VAL A 241 -2.44 9.30 8.12
CA VAL A 241 -3.55 9.33 7.15
C VAL A 241 -3.85 7.95 6.59
N VAL A 242 -2.84 7.11 6.34
CA VAL A 242 -3.04 5.72 5.93
C VAL A 242 -3.81 4.95 7.00
N GLN A 243 -3.43 5.12 8.26
CA GLN A 243 -4.08 4.39 9.35
C GLN A 243 -5.48 4.92 9.67
N ASP A 244 -5.62 6.23 9.89
CA ASP A 244 -6.82 6.84 10.46
C ASP A 244 -7.64 7.67 9.46
N GLY A 245 -7.20 7.78 8.22
CA GLY A 245 -7.81 8.60 7.18
C GLY A 245 -7.43 10.09 7.29
N TRP A 246 -7.89 10.87 6.31
CA TRP A 246 -7.50 12.27 6.13
C TRP A 246 -7.69 13.14 7.38
N TRP A 247 -8.93 13.19 7.89
CA TRP A 247 -9.28 14.13 8.95
C TRP A 247 -8.64 13.76 10.28
N LYS A 248 -8.80 12.51 10.70
CA LYS A 248 -8.28 12.02 11.98
C LYS A 248 -6.76 11.92 11.95
N GLY A 249 -6.17 11.45 10.85
CA GLY A 249 -4.73 11.32 10.68
C GLY A 249 -4.00 12.66 10.72
N LEU A 250 -4.49 13.70 10.03
CA LEU A 250 -3.86 15.03 10.07
C LEU A 250 -4.14 15.81 11.37
N ASN A 251 -5.19 15.43 12.10
CA ASN A 251 -5.48 15.99 13.42
C ASN A 251 -4.84 15.18 14.57
N ASP A 252 -4.07 14.13 14.26
CA ASP A 252 -3.32 13.36 15.25
C ASP A 252 -2.28 14.26 15.95
N GLN A 253 -2.09 14.01 17.24
CA GLN A 253 -1.21 14.85 18.07
C GLN A 253 0.26 14.82 17.58
N LYS A 254 0.72 13.71 17.00
CA LYS A 254 2.08 13.58 16.43
C LYS A 254 2.27 14.52 15.25
N VAL A 255 1.28 14.62 14.36
CA VAL A 255 1.29 15.54 13.21
C VAL A 255 1.13 16.98 13.68
N LYS A 256 0.14 17.23 14.53
CA LYS A 256 -0.20 18.55 15.05
C LYS A 256 0.96 19.22 15.79
N ASN A 257 1.75 18.47 16.55
CA ASN A 257 2.91 18.99 17.28
C ASN A 257 4.07 19.43 16.36
N LEU A 258 4.12 18.91 15.13
CA LEU A 258 5.18 19.19 14.17
C LEU A 258 4.82 20.31 13.19
N ILE A 259 3.55 20.70 13.13
CA ILE A 259 3.07 21.79 12.29
C ILE A 259 3.00 23.09 13.10
N PRO A 260 3.58 24.20 12.62
CA PRO A 260 3.43 25.49 13.29
C PRO A 260 1.95 25.86 13.47
N PRO A 261 1.50 26.33 14.65
CA PRO A 261 0.09 26.64 14.90
C PRO A 261 -0.53 27.59 13.89
N LYS A 262 0.25 28.56 13.38
CA LYS A 262 -0.18 29.52 12.34
C LYS A 262 -0.49 28.88 10.98
N LYS A 263 0.06 27.69 10.70
CA LYS A 263 -0.16 26.94 9.44
C LYS A 263 -1.17 25.81 9.61
N PHE A 264 -1.38 25.33 10.84
CA PHE A 264 -2.27 24.20 11.11
C PHE A 264 -3.74 24.51 10.78
N ALA A 265 -4.28 25.64 11.26
CA ALA A 265 -5.67 26.00 10.96
C ALA A 265 -5.93 26.22 9.46
N PRO A 266 -5.08 26.96 8.70
CA PRO A 266 -5.21 27.03 7.25
C PRO A 266 -5.15 25.67 6.55
N MET A 267 -4.28 24.77 7.01
CA MET A 267 -4.18 23.41 6.46
C MET A 267 -5.48 22.62 6.66
N LEU A 268 -6.10 22.71 7.84
CA LEU A 268 -7.38 22.03 8.09
C LEU A 268 -8.52 22.59 7.22
N GLU A 269 -8.54 23.89 6.94
CA GLU A 269 -9.54 24.47 6.03
C GLU A 269 -9.32 24.02 4.58
N LYS A 270 -8.07 23.93 4.13
CA LYS A 270 -7.73 23.36 2.82
C LYS A 270 -8.10 21.88 2.72
N LEU A 271 -7.84 21.12 3.78
CA LEU A 271 -8.25 19.72 3.86
C LEU A 271 -9.77 19.56 3.74
N LYS A 272 -10.57 20.40 4.41
CA LYS A 272 -12.04 20.36 4.26
C LYS A 272 -12.49 20.61 2.82
N SER A 273 -11.88 21.58 2.15
CA SER A 273 -12.16 21.84 0.72
C SER A 273 -11.86 20.60 -0.11
N TYR A 274 -10.65 20.04 0.03
CA TYR A 274 -10.24 18.83 -0.66
C TYR A 274 -11.21 17.66 -0.42
N MET A 275 -11.61 17.41 0.84
CA MET A 275 -12.54 16.33 1.17
C MET A 275 -13.92 16.55 0.52
N ASN A 276 -14.44 17.78 0.55
CA ASN A 276 -15.72 18.11 -0.10
C ASN A 276 -15.65 17.93 -1.63
N ASP A 277 -14.57 18.39 -2.26
CA ASP A 277 -14.36 18.32 -3.70
C ASP A 277 -14.25 16.85 -4.18
N ASN A 278 -13.78 15.96 -3.31
CA ASN A 278 -13.66 14.52 -3.59
C ASN A 278 -14.83 13.68 -3.00
N HIS A 279 -15.90 14.33 -2.54
CA HIS A 279 -17.07 13.66 -1.94
C HIS A 279 -16.72 12.71 -0.77
N LEU A 280 -15.70 13.05 0.01
CA LEU A 280 -15.29 12.32 1.21
C LEU A 280 -16.01 12.88 2.44
N SER A 281 -16.55 11.99 3.27
CA SER A 281 -17.25 12.38 4.49
C SER A 281 -16.26 12.79 5.58
N LEU A 282 -16.57 13.86 6.31
CA LEU A 282 -15.95 14.07 7.61
C LEU A 282 -16.42 12.94 8.53
N PRO A 283 -15.51 12.30 9.29
CA PRO A 283 -15.93 11.31 10.28
C PRO A 283 -16.95 11.99 11.19
N GLU A 284 -18.14 11.39 11.34
CA GLU A 284 -19.05 11.82 12.39
C GLU A 284 -18.27 11.75 13.70
N VAL A 285 -18.22 12.87 14.42
CA VAL A 285 -17.63 12.89 15.75
C VAL A 285 -18.47 11.93 16.58
N ALA A 286 -18.00 10.69 16.71
CA ALA A 286 -18.66 9.68 17.51
C ALA A 286 -18.90 10.32 18.87
N ASN A 287 -20.17 10.43 19.24
CA ASN A 287 -20.55 10.91 20.55
C ASN A 287 -19.84 9.98 21.55
N PRO A 288 -19.00 10.48 22.47
CA PRO A 288 -18.27 9.63 23.41
C PRO A 288 -19.16 8.81 24.36
N ALA A 289 -20.48 8.94 24.24
CA ALA A 289 -21.48 8.18 24.98
C ALA A 289 -21.80 6.79 24.38
N GLU A 290 -21.48 6.50 23.12
CA GLU A 290 -21.89 5.24 22.46
C GLU A 290 -20.86 4.09 22.52
N ILE A 291 -19.64 4.35 23.02
CA ILE A 291 -18.61 3.30 23.20
C ILE A 291 -18.72 2.63 24.60
N VAL A 292 -19.72 2.99 25.41
CA VAL A 292 -19.96 2.40 26.74
C VAL A 292 -21.20 1.51 26.74
N LEU A 293 -21.33 0.57 25.80
CA LEU A 293 -22.34 -0.49 25.91
C LEU A 293 -21.87 -1.79 25.23
N SER A 294 -20.94 -2.51 25.85
CA SER A 294 -20.82 -3.96 25.68
C SER A 294 -19.96 -4.63 26.75
N GLU A 295 -20.20 -4.34 28.03
CA GLU A 295 -19.86 -5.27 29.11
C GLU A 295 -21.04 -5.32 30.09
N ASN A 296 -21.60 -6.52 30.25
CA ASN A 296 -22.71 -6.91 31.12
C ASN A 296 -24.13 -6.73 30.57
N ALA A 297 -24.71 -7.82 30.06
CA ALA A 297 -26.06 -8.27 30.42
C ALA A 297 -26.40 -9.60 29.76
N ASP A 298 -26.14 -10.72 30.47
CA ASP A 298 -26.89 -11.95 30.28
C ASP A 298 -27.45 -12.38 31.65
N GLY A 299 -28.78 -12.30 31.77
CA GLY A 299 -29.53 -12.71 32.96
C GLY A 299 -31.00 -12.28 32.89
N PRO A 300 -31.97 -13.21 32.75
CA PRO A 300 -33.40 -12.88 32.67
C PRO A 300 -34.04 -12.72 34.07
N PRO A 301 -35.28 -12.18 34.16
CA PRO A 301 -35.72 -11.33 35.27
C PRO A 301 -36.75 -11.99 36.23
N VAL A 302 -37.23 -11.18 37.22
CA VAL A 302 -38.53 -11.29 37.98
C VAL A 302 -38.42 -12.11 39.30
N LEU A 303 -38.76 -11.70 40.55
CA LEU A 303 -39.69 -10.70 41.17
C LEU A 303 -39.37 -10.50 42.70
N PRO A 304 -40.14 -9.75 43.55
CA PRO A 304 -39.60 -8.75 44.50
C PRO A 304 -39.93 -9.00 45.99
N SER A 305 -39.33 -8.20 46.89
CA SER A 305 -40.00 -7.45 47.99
C SER A 305 -39.17 -7.33 49.28
N ALA A 306 -39.50 -6.25 49.99
CA ALA A 306 -39.24 -5.91 51.40
C ALA A 306 -37.86 -5.27 51.70
N GLU A 307 -37.72 -3.95 51.82
CA GLU A 307 -38.20 -3.01 52.87
C GLU A 307 -37.16 -2.83 54.00
N ILE A 308 -37.11 -1.58 54.48
CA ILE A 308 -36.65 -1.07 55.77
C ILE A 308 -35.17 -0.60 55.98
N VAL A 309 -35.10 0.65 56.47
CA VAL A 309 -34.16 1.31 57.41
C VAL A 309 -32.94 2.09 56.84
N ASN A 310 -33.15 3.41 56.67
CA ASN A 310 -32.14 4.45 56.98
C ASN A 310 -31.92 4.50 58.52
N PRO A 311 -30.75 4.90 59.09
CA PRO A 311 -30.38 6.32 59.13
C PRO A 311 -28.85 6.59 59.31
N PRO A 312 -28.39 7.74 59.83
CA PRO A 312 -27.63 8.75 59.07
C PRO A 312 -26.17 8.87 59.56
N SER A 313 -25.35 9.71 58.92
CA SER A 313 -24.61 10.80 59.60
C SER A 313 -23.32 11.25 58.90
N VAL A 314 -23.24 12.59 58.78
CA VAL A 314 -22.09 13.44 59.14
C VAL A 314 -20.94 13.60 58.13
N ILE A 315 -20.94 14.77 57.50
CA ILE A 315 -19.79 15.52 56.97
C ILE A 315 -19.02 16.10 58.18
N PRO A 316 -17.68 16.23 58.16
CA PRO A 316 -17.10 17.53 57.78
C PRO A 316 -15.77 17.46 57.00
N ALA A 317 -15.58 18.43 56.09
CA ALA A 317 -14.28 18.90 55.62
C ALA A 317 -13.56 19.70 56.73
N PRO A 318 -12.21 19.84 56.67
CA PRO A 318 -11.65 21.17 56.37
C PRO A 318 -10.37 21.14 55.49
N THR A 319 -10.31 21.90 54.38
CA THR A 319 -9.60 23.21 54.18
C THR A 319 -8.07 23.14 53.95
N PRO A 320 -7.41 24.16 53.34
CA PRO A 320 -6.51 23.96 52.20
C PRO A 320 -5.06 24.40 52.50
N ALA A 321 -4.11 24.00 51.64
CA ALA A 321 -2.74 24.53 51.68
C ALA A 321 -2.56 25.69 50.67
N PRO A 322 -1.75 26.73 50.98
CA PRO A 322 -1.75 27.98 50.25
C PRO A 322 -0.80 28.00 49.04
N GLN A 323 -1.24 28.71 48.00
CA GLN A 323 -0.42 29.22 46.90
C GLN A 323 0.59 30.25 47.41
N LEU A 324 1.84 30.15 46.93
CA LEU A 324 2.82 31.23 46.95
C LEU A 324 3.60 31.22 45.63
N ASN A 325 3.36 32.26 44.84
CA ASN A 325 4.22 32.92 43.86
C ASN A 325 3.57 34.32 43.66
N PRO A 326 4.27 35.40 43.25
CA PRO A 326 5.52 35.40 42.48
C PRO A 326 6.56 36.45 42.96
N SER A 327 7.81 36.31 42.54
CA SER A 327 8.76 37.42 42.55
C SER A 327 9.32 37.63 41.14
N GLU A 328 9.00 38.80 40.61
CA GLU A 328 9.51 39.41 39.40
C GLU A 328 11.03 39.57 39.48
N ILE A 329 11.74 39.19 38.43
CA ILE A 329 13.11 39.67 38.19
C ILE A 329 13.11 40.38 36.83
N PHE A 330 13.28 41.69 36.93
CA PHE A 330 13.57 42.63 35.86
C PHE A 330 15.04 42.53 35.42
N LEU A 331 15.27 42.94 34.16
CA LEU A 331 16.51 43.45 33.50
C LEU A 331 16.96 42.62 32.28
N PRO A 332 17.66 43.22 31.30
CA PRO A 332 17.32 44.43 30.57
C PRO A 332 17.37 44.21 29.04
N GLN A 333 16.77 45.15 28.30
CA GLN A 333 16.76 45.21 26.84
C GLN A 333 18.16 45.38 26.26
N THR A 334 18.60 44.45 25.41
CA THR A 334 19.69 44.66 24.45
C THR A 334 19.11 45.18 23.14
N GLN A 335 19.41 46.45 22.84
CA GLN A 335 19.13 47.09 21.56
C GLN A 335 20.04 46.48 20.49
N SER A 336 19.45 45.92 19.44
CA SER A 336 20.13 45.56 18.20
C SER A 336 19.95 46.68 17.15
N PRO A 337 20.98 46.97 16.34
CA PRO A 337 20.96 48.05 15.36
C PRO A 337 20.07 47.71 14.13
N PRO A 338 19.61 48.74 13.38
CA PRO A 338 18.64 48.57 12.31
C PRO A 338 19.25 47.93 11.04
N PRO A 339 18.44 47.23 10.21
CA PRO A 339 18.90 46.69 8.94
C PRO A 339 19.06 47.79 7.87
N PRO A 340 19.97 47.60 6.89
CA PRO A 340 20.17 48.53 5.79
C PRO A 340 19.01 48.49 4.76
N PRO A 341 18.90 49.52 3.89
CA PRO A 341 17.69 49.79 3.13
C PRO A 341 17.53 48.86 1.92
N VAL A 342 16.26 48.57 1.65
CA VAL A 342 15.73 47.88 0.48
C VAL A 342 16.02 48.69 -0.79
N GLN A 343 16.79 48.12 -1.72
CA GLN A 343 16.79 48.57 -3.10
C GLN A 343 15.63 47.91 -3.85
N GLN A 344 14.72 48.75 -4.33
CA GLN A 344 13.75 48.41 -5.36
C GLN A 344 14.50 48.08 -6.65
N ILE A 345 14.30 46.88 -7.17
CA ILE A 345 14.51 46.60 -8.60
C ILE A 345 13.13 46.33 -9.19
N LEU A 346 12.84 47.12 -10.21
CA LEU A 346 11.66 47.09 -11.05
C LEU A 346 11.53 45.73 -11.75
N ASN A 347 10.27 45.27 -11.85
CA ASN A 347 9.82 44.26 -12.80
C ASN A 347 10.11 44.70 -14.25
N GLU A 348 10.53 43.76 -15.08
CA GLU A 348 10.12 43.66 -16.49
C GLU A 348 10.45 42.25 -17.03
N GLY A 349 9.47 41.62 -17.70
CA GLY A 349 9.70 40.45 -18.56
C GLY A 349 9.23 39.10 -18.03
N LEU A 350 7.91 38.85 -18.09
CA LEU A 350 7.35 37.50 -18.13
C LEU A 350 7.64 36.92 -19.52
N GLU A 351 8.47 35.89 -19.60
CA GLU A 351 8.36 34.85 -20.64
C GLU A 351 8.14 33.52 -19.93
N GLU A 352 6.90 33.06 -19.96
CA GLU A 352 6.53 31.67 -19.71
C GLU A 352 7.02 30.84 -20.89
N GLU A 353 7.84 29.81 -20.65
CA GLU A 353 7.67 28.46 -21.21
C GLU A 353 8.84 27.52 -20.86
N LYS A 354 8.50 26.23 -20.70
CA LYS A 354 9.31 25.00 -20.55
C LYS A 354 9.81 24.55 -19.15
N PRO A 355 8.93 23.89 -18.36
CA PRO A 355 9.34 22.94 -17.32
C PRO A 355 9.53 21.49 -17.83
N LEU A 356 9.22 21.20 -19.09
CA LEU A 356 9.14 19.83 -19.62
C LEU A 356 10.47 19.24 -20.09
N GLU A 357 11.50 20.05 -20.36
CA GLU A 357 12.83 19.54 -20.77
C GLU A 357 13.70 19.13 -19.57
N GLU A 358 13.52 19.74 -18.38
CA GLU A 358 14.31 19.40 -17.18
C GLU A 358 13.91 18.06 -16.54
N ILE A 359 12.64 17.65 -16.63
CA ILE A 359 12.18 16.38 -16.07
C ILE A 359 12.75 15.18 -16.84
N SER A 360 12.98 15.32 -18.15
CA SER A 360 13.62 14.28 -18.97
C SER A 360 15.11 14.06 -18.65
N LEU A 361 15.77 15.00 -17.96
CA LEU A 361 17.15 14.86 -17.50
C LEU A 361 17.24 14.17 -16.11
N ILE A 362 16.15 14.15 -15.34
CA ILE A 362 16.13 13.58 -13.99
C ILE A 362 16.00 12.05 -14.03
N PHE A 363 15.21 11.48 -14.94
CA PHE A 363 15.02 10.02 -15.00
C PHE A 363 16.28 9.21 -15.37
N PRO A 364 17.12 9.62 -16.34
CA PRO A 364 18.41 8.97 -16.58
C PRO A 364 19.34 9.08 -15.36
N SER A 365 19.25 10.19 -14.60
CA SER A 365 20.11 10.44 -13.44
C SER A 365 19.78 9.57 -12.22
N VAL A 366 18.52 9.15 -12.07
CA VAL A 366 18.11 8.22 -10.99
C VAL A 366 18.58 6.80 -11.31
N ASP A 367 18.40 6.35 -12.56
CA ASP A 367 18.93 5.06 -13.03
C ASP A 367 20.46 5.01 -12.92
N GLU A 368 21.15 6.10 -13.27
CA GLU A 368 22.60 6.22 -13.09
C GLU A 368 22.99 6.26 -11.61
N SER A 369 22.21 6.92 -10.75
CA SER A 369 22.44 6.96 -9.30
C SER A 369 22.29 5.58 -8.66
N GLU A 370 21.26 4.82 -9.03
CA GLU A 370 21.04 3.46 -8.54
C GLU A 370 22.09 2.49 -9.06
N LYS A 371 22.44 2.56 -10.35
CA LYS A 371 23.56 1.80 -10.93
C LYS A 371 24.86 2.15 -10.24
N MET A 372 25.11 3.43 -9.95
CA MET A 372 26.29 3.88 -9.21
C MET A 372 26.27 3.38 -7.76
N ARG A 373 25.11 3.37 -7.08
CA ARG A 373 24.96 2.84 -5.72
C ARG A 373 25.24 1.34 -5.68
N VAL A 374 24.67 0.58 -6.62
CA VAL A 374 24.91 -0.86 -6.77
C VAL A 374 26.38 -1.14 -7.08
N SER A 375 26.99 -0.37 -7.99
CA SER A 375 28.41 -0.46 -8.32
C SER A 375 29.31 -0.19 -7.11
N ASN A 376 28.98 0.84 -6.32
CA ASN A 376 29.69 1.18 -5.09
C ASN A 376 29.56 0.09 -4.02
N LEU A 377 28.38 -0.51 -3.84
CA LEU A 377 28.18 -1.63 -2.91
C LEU A 377 29.00 -2.85 -3.32
N VAL A 378 29.02 -3.16 -4.62
CA VAL A 378 29.84 -4.21 -5.21
C VAL A 378 31.33 -3.96 -4.96
N GLN A 379 31.81 -2.74 -5.23
CA GLN A 379 33.21 -2.38 -5.04
C GLN A 379 33.61 -2.37 -3.57
N ALA A 380 32.74 -1.88 -2.69
CA ALA A 380 32.92 -1.97 -1.24
C ALA A 380 33.03 -3.43 -0.79
N GLY A 381 32.19 -4.31 -1.34
CA GLY A 381 32.25 -5.74 -1.06
C GLY A 381 33.55 -6.38 -1.54
N GLU A 382 34.06 -6.02 -2.72
CA GLU A 382 35.37 -6.49 -3.21
C GLU A 382 36.50 -6.02 -2.29
N LEU A 383 36.52 -4.74 -1.90
CA LEU A 383 37.55 -4.21 -1.01
C LEU A 383 37.50 -4.81 0.40
N MET A 384 36.31 -5.03 0.94
CA MET A 384 36.12 -5.49 2.32
C MET A 384 36.27 -7.01 2.47
N TYR A 385 35.96 -7.80 1.44
CA TYR A 385 35.75 -9.24 1.58
C TYR A 385 36.64 -10.13 0.71
N ILE A 386 37.42 -9.59 -0.23
CA ILE A 386 38.27 -10.40 -1.13
C ILE A 386 39.23 -11.36 -0.42
N ASN A 387 39.69 -11.00 0.79
CA ASN A 387 40.64 -11.78 1.59
C ASN A 387 40.05 -12.28 2.93
N LYS A 388 38.75 -12.15 3.15
CA LYS A 388 38.11 -12.58 4.41
C LYS A 388 37.40 -13.91 4.22
N LYS A 389 37.46 -14.78 5.23
CA LYS A 389 36.65 -15.99 5.25
C LYS A 389 35.20 -15.62 5.52
N ARG A 390 34.27 -16.30 4.84
CA ARG A 390 32.81 -16.13 5.00
C ARG A 390 32.39 -16.14 6.48
N ASP A 391 32.92 -17.09 7.25
CA ASP A 391 32.58 -17.23 8.67
C ASP A 391 32.99 -16.03 9.52
N ASP A 392 34.10 -15.36 9.20
CA ASP A 392 34.57 -14.17 9.92
C ASP A 392 33.65 -12.97 9.63
N ILE A 393 33.18 -12.87 8.39
CA ILE A 393 32.23 -11.85 7.95
C ILE A 393 30.91 -12.02 8.69
N LEU A 394 30.34 -13.22 8.63
CA LEU A 394 29.07 -13.52 9.31
C LEU A 394 29.17 -13.34 10.82
N SER A 395 30.29 -13.76 11.43
CA SER A 395 30.51 -13.58 12.86
C SER A 395 30.60 -12.10 13.24
N THR A 396 31.14 -11.25 12.37
CA THR A 396 31.19 -9.80 12.57
C THR A 396 29.79 -9.20 12.52
N ILE A 397 29.01 -9.48 11.46
CA ILE A 397 27.64 -8.98 11.28
C ILE A 397 26.76 -9.39 12.46
N VAL A 398 26.82 -10.67 12.85
CA VAL A 398 25.99 -11.21 13.94
C VAL A 398 26.42 -10.63 15.30
N ARG A 399 27.71 -10.41 15.54
CA ARG A 399 28.21 -9.73 16.74
C ARG A 399 27.75 -8.28 16.79
N ASP A 400 27.85 -7.57 15.67
CA ASP A 400 27.49 -6.16 15.58
C ASP A 400 25.97 -5.98 15.74
N PHE A 401 25.16 -6.88 15.17
CA PHE A 401 23.73 -6.95 15.43
C PHE A 401 23.41 -7.25 16.91
N ARG A 402 24.11 -8.22 17.53
CA ARG A 402 23.93 -8.55 18.96
C ARG A 402 24.20 -7.36 19.86
N THR A 403 25.20 -6.54 19.53
CA THR A 403 25.60 -5.37 20.33
C THR A 403 24.70 -4.16 20.09
N LYS A 404 24.36 -3.88 18.83
CA LYS A 404 23.58 -2.69 18.45
C LYS A 404 22.07 -2.89 18.57
N LYS A 405 21.58 -4.14 18.46
CA LYS A 405 20.16 -4.53 18.45
C LYS A 405 19.29 -3.72 17.48
N HIS A 406 19.88 -3.28 16.35
CA HIS A 406 19.21 -2.45 15.36
C HIS A 406 19.04 -3.21 14.05
N PHE A 407 17.80 -3.56 13.72
CA PHE A 407 17.51 -4.45 12.58
C PHE A 407 17.89 -3.83 11.23
N LEU A 408 17.58 -2.54 11.00
CA LEU A 408 17.93 -1.89 9.73
C LEU A 408 19.45 -1.85 9.49
N LEU A 409 20.25 -1.68 10.54
CA LEU A 409 21.71 -1.67 10.42
C LEU A 409 22.23 -3.08 10.10
N PHE A 410 21.58 -4.11 10.65
CA PHE A 410 21.88 -5.49 10.31
C PHE A 410 21.56 -5.83 8.85
N ILE A 411 20.44 -5.32 8.31
CA ILE A 411 20.12 -5.47 6.88
C ILE A 411 21.18 -4.78 6.03
N GLU A 412 21.56 -3.54 6.35
CA GLU A 412 22.62 -2.81 5.63
C GLU A 412 23.97 -3.54 5.66
N GLU A 413 24.37 -4.10 6.81
CA GLU A 413 25.59 -4.88 6.95
C GLU A 413 25.56 -6.21 6.16
N CYS A 414 24.36 -6.77 5.92
CA CYS A 414 24.17 -7.96 5.07
C CYS A 414 24.20 -7.64 3.57
N LEU A 415 23.78 -6.43 3.16
CA LEU A 415 23.69 -6.06 1.75
C LEU A 415 25.05 -6.08 1.04
N ILE A 416 26.12 -5.59 1.69
CA ILE A 416 27.45 -5.51 1.06
C ILE A 416 28.00 -6.91 0.71
N PRO A 417 28.01 -7.91 1.62
CA PRO A 417 28.37 -9.29 1.27
C PRO A 417 27.47 -9.91 0.20
N LEU A 418 26.15 -9.70 0.28
CA LEU A 418 25.20 -10.28 -0.68
C LEU A 418 25.45 -9.77 -2.10
N MET A 419 25.63 -8.46 -2.27
CA MET A 419 25.95 -7.86 -3.57
C MET A 419 27.29 -8.35 -4.13
N TYR A 420 28.28 -8.58 -3.26
CA TYR A 420 29.56 -9.16 -3.65
C TYR A 420 29.44 -10.63 -4.12
N LEU A 421 28.66 -11.45 -3.42
CA LEU A 421 28.43 -12.86 -3.78
C LEU A 421 27.65 -12.98 -5.09
N LEU A 422 26.62 -12.14 -5.27
CA LEU A 422 25.85 -12.04 -6.51
C LEU A 422 26.73 -11.73 -7.72
N LYS A 423 27.65 -10.75 -7.61
CA LYS A 423 28.60 -10.43 -8.69
C LYS A 423 29.48 -11.61 -9.08
N ARG A 424 29.88 -12.44 -8.12
CA ARG A 424 30.77 -13.59 -8.35
C ARG A 424 30.03 -14.87 -8.73
N HIS A 425 28.70 -14.80 -8.93
CA HIS A 425 27.85 -15.96 -9.19
C HIS A 425 28.05 -17.08 -8.15
N GLN A 426 28.27 -16.70 -6.88
CA GLN A 426 28.42 -17.66 -5.80
C GLN A 426 27.07 -18.04 -5.22
N ASN A 427 26.96 -19.26 -4.69
CA ASN A 427 25.73 -19.75 -4.09
C ASN A 427 25.34 -18.88 -2.89
N LEU A 428 24.18 -18.23 -2.98
CA LEU A 428 23.62 -17.43 -1.89
C LEU A 428 23.05 -18.30 -0.78
N ASP A 429 22.60 -19.52 -1.10
CA ASP A 429 21.96 -20.41 -0.14
C ASP A 429 22.93 -20.75 1.01
N ASP A 430 24.18 -21.07 0.69
CA ASP A 430 25.20 -21.35 1.71
C ASP A 430 25.47 -20.14 2.63
N PHE A 431 25.33 -18.92 2.11
CA PHE A 431 25.49 -17.69 2.90
C PHE A 431 24.28 -17.48 3.81
N MET A 432 23.07 -17.64 3.27
CA MET A 432 21.82 -17.49 4.01
C MET A 432 21.67 -18.55 5.10
N GLU A 433 22.03 -19.81 4.81
CA GLU A 433 22.02 -20.91 5.78
C GLU A 433 23.04 -20.65 6.91
N ALA A 434 24.27 -20.25 6.57
CA ALA A 434 25.29 -19.94 7.57
C ALA A 434 24.94 -18.70 8.42
N LEU A 435 24.30 -17.69 7.82
CA LEU A 435 23.80 -16.51 8.53
C LEU A 435 22.66 -16.89 9.49
N SER A 436 21.68 -17.66 9.00
CA SER A 436 20.54 -18.17 9.78
C SER A 436 21.03 -19.00 10.97
N PHE A 437 21.97 -19.92 10.75
CA PHE A 437 22.58 -20.73 11.80
C PHE A 437 23.30 -19.88 12.87
N LYS A 438 24.01 -18.82 12.47
CA LYS A 438 24.67 -17.94 13.46
C LYS A 438 23.68 -17.05 14.21
N LEU A 439 22.59 -16.62 13.57
CA LEU A 439 21.53 -15.88 14.23
C LEU A 439 20.77 -16.76 15.24
N SER A 440 20.46 -18.01 14.90
CA SER A 440 19.76 -18.92 15.81
C SER A 440 20.56 -19.15 17.10
N GLN A 441 21.89 -19.21 17.02
CA GLN A 441 22.78 -19.25 18.19
C GLN A 441 22.67 -17.99 19.06
N VAL A 442 22.45 -16.81 18.47
CA VAL A 442 22.28 -15.56 19.23
C VAL A 442 20.93 -15.53 19.95
N PHE A 443 19.88 -16.06 19.31
CA PHE A 443 18.53 -16.09 19.88
C PHE A 443 18.27 -17.29 20.80
N GLY A 444 19.23 -18.21 20.94
CA GLY A 444 19.06 -19.41 21.76
C GLY A 444 18.02 -20.39 21.18
N LEU A 445 17.74 -20.29 19.88
CA LEU A 445 16.84 -21.19 19.19
C LEU A 445 17.58 -22.51 18.92
N SER A 446 17.06 -23.61 19.47
CA SER A 446 17.56 -24.96 19.16
C SER A 446 17.47 -25.19 17.65
N ALA A 447 18.55 -25.72 17.05
CA ALA A 447 18.65 -25.99 15.62
C ALA A 447 17.55 -26.93 15.07
N GLU A 448 16.75 -27.55 15.93
CA GLU A 448 15.60 -28.39 15.57
C GLU A 448 14.35 -27.60 15.13
N THR A 449 14.35 -26.27 15.21
CA THR A 449 13.15 -25.44 14.93
C THR A 449 13.21 -24.58 13.66
N VAL A 450 14.26 -24.71 12.84
CA VAL A 450 14.32 -23.99 11.55
C VAL A 450 13.71 -24.88 10.46
N PRO A 451 12.56 -24.53 9.87
CA PRO A 451 12.00 -25.28 8.74
C PRO A 451 12.97 -25.17 7.55
N LYS A 452 13.26 -26.33 6.93
CA LYS A 452 14.11 -26.44 5.75
C LYS A 452 13.48 -25.80 4.52
#